data_AF-A0A2V9K5X6-F1
#
_entry.id   AF-A0A2V9K5X6-F1
#
_cell.length_a   1.000
_cell.length_b   1.000
_cell.length_c   1.000
_cell.angle_alpha   90.00
_cell.angle_beta   90.00
_cell.angle_gamma   90.00
#
_symmetry.space_group_name_H-M   'P 1'
#
loop_
_entity.id
_entity.type
_entity.pdbx_description
1 polymer ?
#
loop_
_entity_poly.entity_id
_entity_poly.type
_entity_poly.pdbx_seq_one_letter_code
_entity_poly.pdbx_strand_id
1 'polypeptide(L)'
;MASASIGTGEWLFGPAISAQYGGTLLWLASVSIMVQVVYNLEVMRYALYCGEPIHVGMCRLPPAPWFWITGFVVLEFSNIWPFNASNAAVPLAAAMLGHLPGQGSTRFLGVQMTESGLVKVLGYAVLLGSFVPLIFGGKIYRMIERIMTVKLVVVLAFLTFVAVFMTSRHSGLEVLQGFLRFGEVPLRAQSVIEGRHFTLQERAESTSYTVRGTVEKGGPLVTEFRVEREGMAASYASLGGVPAELRGIADRLIARARAISARGGFFVEDARADAMVRLEGRLRPDHTWALEQITVTDDTGVRSYTRIEDLPASLVGRARNLVELQGVDRANLIRYWREQGRLPRLDWAMLAAFAAIAGAGGLTNSLFSNYARDKGWGMGALVGAIPSAVGGRTIALSHVGRVFPVNRESLVRWQGWMRHIRRDQVLWALCCVLGMGMPCMLSLEYIRNAPVSGNRVAALVADGLAARHPEFGQLLWLLTLFCSFLVLAPGQILAGDQIARRWTDILWTGSKWAQRLPQEQVKSIYYSILACYGVWGAITLWFFDPLQIATISAVLMNVALGMTSLLTLVVNRRLLPPELRPGSIAQLGLLACALFSLGICGVVLGTR
;
A
#
# COMPACT_ATOMS: atom_id res chain seq x y z
N MET A 1 4.61 14.13 11.06
CA MET A 1 5.02 13.07 10.11
C MET A 1 4.09 11.87 10.16
N ALA A 2 3.57 11.48 11.32
CA ALA A 2 2.56 10.41 11.49
C ALA A 2 1.39 10.44 10.50
N SER A 3 0.80 11.59 10.17
CA SER A 3 -0.30 11.59 9.19
C SER A 3 0.10 11.20 7.76
N ALA A 4 1.39 11.24 7.42
CA ALA A 4 1.89 10.79 6.13
C ALA A 4 2.02 9.26 6.05
N SER A 5 1.98 8.55 7.19
CA SER A 5 1.96 7.08 7.26
C SER A 5 0.56 6.49 7.25
N ILE A 6 -0.48 7.29 7.02
CA ILE A 6 -1.84 6.78 6.82
C ILE A 6 -2.27 7.26 5.45
N GLY A 7 -2.09 6.40 4.47
CA GLY A 7 -2.39 6.66 3.07
C GLY A 7 -2.80 5.38 2.36
N THR A 8 -2.36 5.26 1.12
CA THR A 8 -2.88 4.30 0.17
C THR A 8 -2.40 2.87 0.46
N GLY A 9 -1.23 2.70 1.07
CA GLY A 9 -0.70 1.39 1.47
C GLY A 9 -1.56 0.73 2.53
N GLU A 10 -1.93 1.51 3.53
CA GLU A 10 -2.72 1.08 4.68
C GLU A 10 -4.17 0.75 4.32
N TRP A 11 -4.71 1.40 3.28
CA TRP A 11 -6.14 1.26 2.94
C TRP A 11 -6.42 0.38 1.71
N LEU A 12 -5.43 0.19 0.83
CA LEU A 12 -5.57 -0.67 -0.35
C LEU A 12 -4.75 -1.94 -0.21
N PHE A 13 -3.42 -1.81 -0.13
CA PHE A 13 -2.50 -2.95 -0.25
C PHE A 13 -2.54 -3.86 0.98
N GLY A 14 -2.53 -3.30 2.20
CA GLY A 14 -2.63 -4.09 3.44
C GLY A 14 -3.94 -4.90 3.51
N PRO A 15 -5.11 -4.25 3.41
CA PRO A 15 -6.40 -4.92 3.32
C PRO A 15 -6.49 -5.95 2.17
N ALA A 16 -5.91 -5.66 1.00
CA ALA A 16 -5.88 -6.59 -0.13
C ALA A 16 -5.07 -7.87 0.16
N ILE A 17 -3.91 -7.72 0.81
CA ILE A 17 -3.04 -8.84 1.18
C ILE A 17 -3.70 -9.65 2.29
N SER A 18 -4.18 -8.99 3.34
CA SER A 18 -4.80 -9.68 4.47
C SER A 18 -6.08 -10.42 4.09
N ALA A 19 -6.92 -9.84 3.22
CA ALA A 19 -8.09 -10.53 2.68
C ALA A 19 -7.73 -11.82 1.92
N GLN A 20 -6.61 -11.82 1.17
CA GLN A 20 -6.20 -12.95 0.33
C GLN A 20 -5.31 -13.97 1.05
N TYR A 21 -4.50 -13.53 2.00
CA TYR A 21 -3.38 -14.28 2.56
C TYR A 21 -3.40 -14.37 4.10
N GLY A 22 -4.41 -13.81 4.76
CA GLY A 22 -4.44 -13.73 6.22
C GLY A 22 -3.44 -12.71 6.78
N GLY A 23 -3.25 -12.73 8.10
CA GLY A 23 -2.24 -11.90 8.77
C GLY A 23 -0.78 -12.31 8.51
N THR A 24 -0.53 -13.44 7.84
CA THR A 24 0.80 -14.06 7.76
C THR A 24 1.87 -13.17 7.13
N LEU A 25 1.54 -12.31 6.17
CA LEU A 25 2.53 -11.48 5.46
C LEU A 25 2.77 -10.10 6.09
N LEU A 26 2.11 -9.77 7.20
CA LEU A 26 2.24 -8.45 7.84
C LEU A 26 3.65 -8.19 8.40
N TRP A 27 4.46 -9.22 8.65
CA TRP A 27 5.87 -9.05 9.05
C TRP A 27 6.70 -8.33 7.98
N LEU A 28 6.32 -8.38 6.70
CA LEU A 28 6.98 -7.60 5.64
C LEU A 28 6.82 -6.09 5.89
N ALA A 29 5.66 -5.66 6.37
CA ALA A 29 5.46 -4.27 6.80
C ALA A 29 6.34 -3.94 8.00
N SER A 30 6.46 -4.83 8.99
CA SER A 30 7.36 -4.62 10.16
C SER A 30 8.81 -4.39 9.74
N VAL A 31 9.35 -5.27 8.87
CA VAL A 31 10.72 -5.15 8.37
C VAL A 31 10.88 -3.84 7.61
N SER A 32 9.93 -3.53 6.71
CA SER A 32 9.97 -2.31 5.90
C SER A 32 9.93 -1.04 6.76
N ILE A 33 8.99 -0.94 7.70
CA ILE A 33 8.86 0.20 8.61
C ILE A 33 10.15 0.39 9.41
N MET A 34 10.73 -0.70 9.96
CA MET A 34 11.94 -0.63 10.77
C MET A 34 13.14 -0.09 9.99
N VAL A 35 13.38 -0.58 8.77
CA VAL A 35 14.51 -0.09 7.95
C VAL A 35 14.27 1.34 7.45
N GLN A 36 13.00 1.68 7.17
CA GLN A 36 12.61 3.04 6.77
C GLN A 36 12.75 4.06 7.91
N VAL A 37 12.54 3.68 9.18
CA VAL A 37 12.84 4.55 10.34
C VAL A 37 14.30 4.98 10.32
N VAL A 38 15.23 4.06 10.08
CA VAL A 38 16.67 4.38 10.04
C VAL A 38 16.95 5.33 8.88
N TYR A 39 16.41 5.05 7.71
CA TYR A 39 16.53 5.95 6.56
C TYR A 39 16.00 7.36 6.87
N ASN A 40 14.79 7.47 7.43
CA ASN A 40 14.17 8.75 7.77
C ASN A 40 15.01 9.55 8.76
N LEU A 41 15.55 8.90 9.79
CA LEU A 41 16.45 9.55 10.77
C LEU A 41 17.70 10.12 10.11
N GLU A 42 18.26 9.41 9.13
CA GLU A 42 19.51 9.79 8.48
C GLU A 42 19.34 10.87 7.40
N VAL A 43 18.21 10.90 6.69
CA VAL A 43 17.89 12.05 5.82
C VAL A 43 17.58 13.31 6.63
N MET A 44 16.92 13.18 7.79
CA MET A 44 16.69 14.29 8.71
C MET A 44 17.97 14.78 9.39
N ARG A 45 18.90 13.88 9.74
CA ARG A 45 20.22 14.23 10.27
C ARG A 45 20.92 15.25 9.38
N TYR A 46 20.90 15.01 8.07
CA TYR A 46 21.51 15.92 7.11
C TYR A 46 20.85 17.31 7.18
N ALA A 47 19.52 17.38 7.09
CA ALA A 47 18.78 18.63 7.16
C ALA A 47 18.95 19.37 8.51
N LEU A 48 19.08 18.65 9.63
CA LEU A 48 19.35 19.28 10.92
C LEU A 48 20.70 20.00 10.94
N TYR A 49 21.71 19.48 10.22
CA TYR A 49 23.06 20.03 10.19
C TYR A 49 23.22 21.21 9.24
N CYS A 50 22.64 21.15 8.03
CA CYS A 50 22.85 22.18 7.01
C CYS A 50 21.59 22.98 6.65
N GLY A 51 20.41 22.55 7.09
CA GLY A 51 19.14 23.13 6.69
C GLY A 51 18.76 22.86 5.22
N GLU A 52 19.49 21.99 4.52
CA GLU A 52 19.19 21.58 3.14
C GLU A 52 18.51 20.21 3.12
N PRO A 53 17.58 19.97 2.17
CA PRO A 53 17.06 18.64 1.89
C PRO A 53 18.15 17.66 1.46
N ILE A 54 17.98 16.37 1.75
CA ILE A 54 18.99 15.34 1.45
C ILE A 54 19.33 15.26 -0.06
N HIS A 55 18.36 15.50 -0.94
CA HIS A 55 18.57 15.51 -2.40
C HIS A 55 19.56 16.57 -2.86
N VAL A 56 19.59 17.71 -2.19
CA VAL A 56 20.59 18.74 -2.45
C VAL A 56 21.98 18.22 -2.10
N GLY A 57 22.10 17.52 -0.96
CA GLY A 57 23.33 16.84 -0.57
C GLY A 57 23.78 15.77 -1.57
N MET A 58 22.84 14.98 -2.09
CA MET A 58 23.14 13.98 -3.12
C MET A 58 23.67 14.63 -4.41
N CYS A 59 23.09 15.76 -4.82
CA CYS A 59 23.55 16.52 -5.98
C CYS A 59 24.97 17.12 -5.82
N ARG A 60 25.51 17.20 -4.58
CA ARG A 60 26.89 17.65 -4.31
C ARG A 60 27.92 16.52 -4.47
N LEU A 61 27.49 15.27 -4.67
CA LEU A 61 28.39 14.14 -4.89
C LEU A 61 28.89 14.09 -6.36
N PRO A 62 30.11 13.56 -6.61
CA PRO A 62 30.55 13.26 -7.98
C PRO A 62 29.63 12.22 -8.63
N PRO A 63 29.48 12.18 -9.97
CA PRO A 63 30.28 12.91 -10.97
C PRO A 63 29.85 14.36 -11.21
N ALA A 64 28.55 14.66 -11.23
CA ALA A 64 28.03 16.02 -11.39
C ALA A 64 26.57 16.11 -10.91
N PRO A 65 26.07 17.32 -10.53
CA PRO A 65 24.68 17.51 -10.13
C PRO A 65 23.68 16.98 -11.18
N TRP A 66 23.92 17.26 -12.46
CA TRP A 66 23.03 16.84 -13.56
C TRP A 66 22.88 15.33 -13.68
N PHE A 67 23.92 14.56 -13.38
CA PHE A 67 23.85 13.09 -13.38
C PHE A 67 22.86 12.59 -12.30
N TRP A 68 22.90 13.20 -11.12
CA TRP A 68 21.97 12.84 -10.05
C TRP A 68 20.55 13.30 -10.34
N ILE A 69 20.39 14.49 -10.92
CA ILE A 69 19.09 15.01 -11.37
C ILE A 69 18.43 14.05 -12.36
N THR A 70 19.14 13.61 -13.41
CA THR A 70 18.58 12.65 -14.37
C THR A 70 18.30 11.29 -13.73
N GLY A 71 19.17 10.82 -12.84
CA GLY A 71 18.91 9.62 -12.04
C GLY A 71 17.61 9.71 -11.23
N PHE A 72 17.36 10.85 -10.57
CA PHE A 72 16.11 11.05 -9.83
C PHE A 72 14.89 11.17 -10.74
N VAL A 73 15.01 11.71 -11.96
CA VAL A 73 13.90 11.70 -12.94
C VAL A 73 13.51 10.25 -13.26
N VAL A 74 14.48 9.39 -13.52
CA VAL A 74 14.24 7.96 -13.82
C VAL A 74 13.61 7.25 -12.63
N LEU A 75 14.13 7.46 -11.42
CA LEU A 75 13.60 6.85 -10.20
C LEU A 75 12.20 7.34 -9.83
N GLU A 76 11.84 8.57 -10.22
CA GLU A 76 10.53 9.17 -9.92
C GLU A 76 9.50 8.98 -11.02
N PHE A 77 9.89 8.49 -12.20
CA PHE A 77 9.03 8.41 -13.38
C PHE A 77 7.71 7.68 -13.14
N SER A 78 7.67 6.71 -12.23
CA SER A 78 6.43 6.01 -11.90
C SER A 78 5.59 6.72 -10.83
N ASN A 79 6.16 7.64 -10.06
CA ASN A 79 5.48 8.33 -8.96
C ASN A 79 4.72 9.59 -9.43
N ILE A 80 4.88 9.99 -10.69
CA ILE A 80 4.16 11.12 -11.32
C ILE A 80 2.71 10.76 -11.71
N TRP A 81 2.24 9.56 -11.42
CA TRP A 81 0.87 9.11 -11.72
C TRP A 81 -0.07 9.35 -10.52
N PRO A 82 -1.24 9.98 -10.70
CA PRO A 82 -2.14 10.39 -9.62
C PRO A 82 -3.03 9.23 -9.15
N PHE A 83 -2.43 8.12 -8.73
CA PHE A 83 -3.18 6.93 -8.32
C PHE A 83 -4.05 7.20 -7.07
N ASN A 84 -3.65 8.11 -6.18
CA ASN A 84 -4.45 8.50 -5.01
C ASN A 84 -5.78 9.15 -5.41
N ALA A 85 -5.77 10.04 -6.42
CA ALA A 85 -6.98 10.67 -6.93
C ALA A 85 -7.96 9.64 -7.47
N SER A 86 -7.45 8.71 -8.30
CA SER A 86 -8.31 7.71 -8.91
C SER A 86 -8.84 6.68 -7.92
N ASN A 87 -8.05 6.33 -6.91
CA ASN A 87 -8.49 5.43 -5.85
C ASN A 87 -9.51 6.09 -4.93
N ALA A 88 -9.37 7.38 -4.64
CA ALA A 88 -10.35 8.15 -3.87
C ALA A 88 -11.70 8.29 -4.60
N ALA A 89 -11.71 8.23 -5.93
CA ALA A 89 -12.93 8.34 -6.72
C ALA A 89 -13.87 7.13 -6.56
N VAL A 90 -13.35 5.94 -6.26
CA VAL A 90 -14.15 4.72 -6.09
C VAL A 90 -15.09 4.78 -4.89
N PRO A 91 -14.63 5.08 -3.65
CA PRO A 91 -15.54 5.21 -2.52
C PRO A 91 -16.51 6.39 -2.68
N LEU A 92 -16.09 7.46 -3.36
CA LEU A 92 -16.97 8.58 -3.68
C LEU A 92 -18.10 8.14 -4.64
N ALA A 93 -17.76 7.41 -5.71
CA ALA A 93 -18.75 6.85 -6.63
C ALA A 93 -19.67 5.85 -5.93
N ALA A 94 -19.13 4.97 -5.09
CA ALA A 94 -19.91 4.00 -4.34
C ALA A 94 -20.91 4.67 -3.38
N ALA A 95 -20.52 5.78 -2.74
CA ALA A 95 -21.40 6.56 -1.89
C ALA A 95 -22.53 7.22 -2.69
N MET A 96 -22.24 7.69 -3.91
CA MET A 96 -23.24 8.31 -4.80
C MET A 96 -24.20 7.29 -5.42
N LEU A 97 -23.72 6.10 -5.76
CA LEU A 97 -24.51 5.03 -6.38
C LEU A 97 -25.32 4.22 -5.35
N GLY A 98 -24.85 4.16 -4.10
CA GLY A 98 -25.44 3.31 -3.06
C GLY A 98 -25.07 1.83 -3.19
N HIS A 99 -24.22 1.48 -4.15
CA HIS A 99 -23.64 0.15 -4.34
C HIS A 99 -22.24 0.27 -4.95
N LEU A 100 -21.54 -0.86 -5.04
CA LEU A 100 -20.22 -0.90 -5.68
C LEU A 100 -20.32 -0.52 -7.16
N PRO A 101 -19.43 0.35 -7.68
CA PRO A 101 -19.40 0.66 -9.11
C PRO A 101 -18.99 -0.58 -9.91
N GLY A 102 -19.79 -0.89 -10.93
CA GLY A 102 -19.60 -2.01 -11.85
C GLY A 102 -19.65 -1.57 -13.31
N GLN A 103 -20.32 -2.37 -14.15
CA GLN A 103 -20.52 -2.09 -15.58
C GLN A 103 -21.91 -1.52 -15.88
N GLY A 104 -22.67 -1.14 -14.85
CA GLY A 104 -23.98 -0.53 -15.01
C GLY A 104 -23.92 0.84 -15.67
N SER A 105 -25.10 1.35 -16.04
CA SER A 105 -25.27 2.70 -16.59
C SER A 105 -25.87 3.62 -15.53
N THR A 106 -25.37 4.84 -15.45
CA THR A 106 -25.82 5.87 -14.50
C THR A 106 -25.97 7.21 -15.19
N ARG A 107 -26.73 8.13 -14.59
CA ARG A 107 -26.92 9.48 -15.07
C ARG A 107 -26.25 10.46 -14.12
N PHE A 108 -25.25 11.20 -14.62
CA PHE A 108 -24.55 12.22 -13.85
C PHE A 108 -24.61 13.56 -14.58
N LEU A 109 -25.05 14.61 -13.88
CA LEU A 109 -25.27 15.95 -14.45
C LEU A 109 -26.08 15.94 -15.76
N GLY A 110 -27.09 15.07 -15.84
CA GLY A 110 -27.98 14.97 -16.99
C GLY A 110 -27.47 14.07 -18.13
N VAL A 111 -26.20 13.62 -18.10
CA VAL A 111 -25.56 12.79 -19.14
C VAL A 111 -25.56 11.31 -18.73
N GLN A 112 -25.97 10.41 -19.64
CA GLN A 112 -25.84 8.97 -19.43
C GLN A 112 -24.39 8.52 -19.67
N MET A 113 -23.85 7.74 -18.73
CA MET A 113 -22.51 7.19 -18.81
C MET A 113 -22.45 5.85 -18.05
N THR A 114 -21.37 5.09 -18.24
CA THR A 114 -21.14 3.89 -17.42
C THR A 114 -20.73 4.30 -15.99
N GLU A 115 -20.99 3.45 -15.01
CA GLU A 115 -20.53 3.65 -13.62
C GLU A 115 -19.00 3.75 -13.54
N SER A 116 -18.28 2.98 -14.36
CA SER A 116 -16.84 3.12 -14.53
C SER A 116 -16.43 4.49 -15.10
N GLY A 117 -17.25 5.07 -15.99
CA GLY A 117 -17.09 6.42 -16.51
C GLY A 117 -17.27 7.47 -15.40
N LEU A 118 -18.27 7.30 -14.53
CA LEU A 118 -18.45 8.17 -13.36
C LEU A 118 -17.22 8.16 -12.45
N VAL A 119 -16.65 6.99 -12.15
CA VAL A 119 -15.40 6.89 -11.37
C VAL A 119 -14.27 7.69 -12.01
N LYS A 120 -14.12 7.63 -13.34
CA LYS A 120 -13.10 8.43 -14.05
C LYS A 120 -13.34 9.93 -13.90
N VAL A 121 -14.57 10.40 -14.11
CA VAL A 121 -14.94 11.83 -13.97
C VAL A 121 -14.65 12.32 -12.54
N LEU A 122 -15.02 11.54 -11.53
CA LEU A 122 -14.73 11.85 -10.13
C LEU A 122 -13.21 11.84 -9.85
N GLY A 123 -12.45 10.96 -10.50
CA GLY A 123 -10.97 10.95 -10.42
C GLY A 123 -10.35 12.26 -10.90
N TYR A 124 -10.85 12.80 -12.02
CA TYR A 124 -10.45 14.14 -12.49
C TYR A 124 -10.83 15.24 -11.49
N ALA A 125 -12.05 15.19 -10.95
CA ALA A 125 -12.51 16.17 -9.96
C ALA A 125 -11.65 16.15 -8.69
N VAL A 126 -11.29 14.97 -8.18
CA VAL A 126 -10.41 14.82 -7.01
C VAL A 126 -8.99 15.32 -7.33
N LEU A 127 -8.44 14.98 -8.49
CA LEU A 127 -7.13 15.46 -8.91
C LEU A 127 -7.08 16.99 -8.95
N LEU A 128 -8.02 17.62 -9.67
CA LEU A 128 -8.06 19.08 -9.79
C LEU A 128 -8.36 19.75 -8.44
N GLY A 129 -9.28 19.19 -7.66
CA GLY A 129 -9.60 19.66 -6.31
C GLY A 129 -8.41 19.59 -5.35
N SER A 130 -7.48 18.65 -5.56
CA SER A 130 -6.30 18.50 -4.72
C SER A 130 -5.31 19.68 -4.81
N PHE A 131 -5.37 20.48 -5.88
CA PHE A 131 -4.53 21.67 -6.04
C PHE A 131 -5.06 22.89 -5.29
N VAL A 132 -6.37 22.93 -4.99
CA VAL A 132 -7.00 24.07 -4.31
C VAL A 132 -6.31 24.38 -2.97
N PRO A 133 -6.10 23.41 -2.05
CA PRO A 133 -5.42 23.68 -0.79
C PRO A 133 -3.96 24.10 -0.91
N LEU A 134 -3.31 23.84 -2.06
CA LEU A 134 -1.91 24.21 -2.30
C LEU A 134 -1.77 25.68 -2.75
N ILE A 135 -2.86 26.30 -3.20
CA ILE A 135 -2.89 27.70 -3.67
C ILE A 135 -3.11 28.66 -2.49
N PHE A 136 -3.95 28.27 -1.52
CA PHE A 136 -4.37 29.09 -0.39
C PHE A 136 -3.67 28.69 0.93
N GLY A 137 -3.37 29.65 1.83
CA GLY A 137 -3.03 29.33 3.23
C GLY A 137 -1.73 29.91 3.81
N GLY A 138 -1.12 30.87 3.14
CA GLY A 138 0.09 31.58 3.57
C GLY A 138 1.41 30.79 3.54
N LYS A 139 1.46 29.60 4.15
CA LYS A 139 2.52 28.60 3.94
C LYS A 139 1.84 27.31 3.52
N ILE A 140 2.20 26.75 2.37
CA ILE A 140 1.66 25.47 1.86
C ILE A 140 1.71 24.39 2.95
N TYR A 141 2.85 24.34 3.65
CA TYR A 141 3.06 23.43 4.76
C TYR A 141 1.99 23.50 5.88
N ARG A 142 1.57 24.71 6.28
CA ARG A 142 0.57 24.89 7.36
C ARG A 142 -0.81 24.40 6.95
N MET A 143 -1.17 24.56 5.68
CA MET A 143 -2.44 24.07 5.15
C MET A 143 -2.46 22.55 5.09
N ILE A 144 -1.39 21.94 4.54
CA ILE A 144 -1.24 20.48 4.50
C ILE A 144 -1.26 19.91 5.92
N GLU A 145 -0.53 20.51 6.87
CA GLU A 145 -0.49 20.06 8.26
C GLU A 145 -1.88 20.04 8.92
N ARG A 146 -2.72 21.06 8.67
CA ARG A 146 -4.09 21.09 9.20
C ARG A 146 -4.96 19.99 8.59
N ILE A 147 -4.98 19.89 7.26
CA ILE A 147 -5.77 18.86 6.55
C ILE A 147 -5.37 17.46 7.02
N MET A 148 -4.07 17.22 7.09
CA MET A 148 -3.50 15.94 7.51
C MET A 148 -3.79 15.61 8.97
N THR A 149 -3.69 16.60 9.87
CA THR A 149 -4.04 16.39 11.28
C THR A 149 -5.51 16.06 11.46
N VAL A 150 -6.43 16.78 10.78
CA VAL A 150 -7.86 16.48 10.83
C VAL A 150 -8.15 15.08 10.28
N LYS A 151 -7.57 14.75 9.11
CA LYS A 151 -7.64 13.39 8.54
C LYS A 151 -7.21 12.34 9.57
N LEU A 152 -6.02 12.49 10.13
CA LEU A 152 -5.42 11.54 11.06
C LEU A 152 -6.35 11.28 12.26
N VAL A 153 -6.88 12.33 12.86
CA VAL A 153 -7.78 12.22 14.02
C VAL A 153 -9.07 11.50 13.64
N VAL A 154 -9.72 11.89 12.56
CA VAL A 154 -11.01 11.30 12.12
C VAL A 154 -10.82 9.82 11.74
N VAL A 155 -9.81 9.52 10.93
CA VAL A 155 -9.54 8.16 10.46
C VAL A 155 -9.15 7.26 11.64
N LEU A 156 -8.19 7.65 12.47
CA LEU A 156 -7.79 6.81 13.60
C LEU A 156 -8.92 6.62 14.61
N ALA A 157 -9.74 7.65 14.86
CA ALA A 157 -10.89 7.52 15.76
C ALA A 157 -11.91 6.50 15.22
N PHE A 158 -12.27 6.60 13.93
CA PHE A 158 -13.18 5.66 13.29
C PHE A 158 -12.62 4.23 13.28
N LEU A 159 -11.36 4.05 12.88
CA LEU A 159 -10.74 2.73 12.83
C LEU A 159 -10.58 2.10 14.21
N THR A 160 -10.22 2.90 15.21
CA THR A 160 -10.15 2.41 16.59
C THR A 160 -11.53 1.98 17.07
N PHE A 161 -12.57 2.76 16.79
CA PHE A 161 -13.94 2.40 17.15
C PHE A 161 -14.36 1.07 16.52
N VAL A 162 -14.21 0.91 15.20
CA VAL A 162 -14.58 -0.34 14.51
C VAL A 162 -13.73 -1.51 14.99
N ALA A 163 -12.40 -1.32 15.13
CA ALA A 163 -11.49 -2.36 15.57
C ALA A 163 -11.75 -2.84 17.01
N VAL A 164 -12.17 -1.95 17.91
CA VAL A 164 -12.42 -2.28 19.33
C VAL A 164 -13.82 -2.87 19.53
N PHE A 165 -14.84 -2.30 18.89
CA PHE A 165 -16.23 -2.65 19.19
C PHE A 165 -16.88 -3.59 18.17
N MET A 166 -16.35 -3.68 16.96
CA MET A 166 -16.98 -4.40 15.85
C MET A 166 -16.09 -5.51 15.27
N THR A 167 -14.84 -5.63 15.70
CA THR A 167 -13.94 -6.70 15.22
C THR A 167 -13.76 -7.80 16.27
N SER A 168 -13.68 -9.06 15.82
CA SER A 168 -13.48 -10.19 16.71
C SER A 168 -12.06 -10.22 17.30
N ARG A 169 -11.92 -10.82 18.49
CA ARG A 169 -10.60 -11.04 19.12
C ARG A 169 -9.70 -11.93 18.27
N HIS A 170 -10.28 -12.85 17.50
CA HIS A 170 -9.54 -13.74 16.61
C HIS A 170 -8.81 -12.94 15.51
N SER A 171 -9.55 -12.11 14.76
CA SER A 171 -8.98 -11.24 13.72
C SER A 171 -7.92 -10.28 14.29
N GLY A 172 -8.18 -9.70 15.46
CA GLY A 172 -7.21 -8.84 16.14
C GLY A 172 -5.91 -9.56 16.50
N LEU A 173 -6.00 -10.76 17.09
CA LEU A 173 -4.82 -11.57 17.41
C LEU A 173 -4.06 -12.03 16.17
N GLU A 174 -4.76 -12.39 15.09
CA GLU A 174 -4.13 -12.79 13.84
C GLU A 174 -3.29 -11.64 13.24
N VAL A 175 -3.81 -10.41 13.23
CA VAL A 175 -3.07 -9.22 12.77
C VAL A 175 -1.87 -8.93 13.67
N LEU A 176 -2.07 -8.91 14.98
CA LEU A 176 -1.00 -8.63 15.95
C LEU A 176 0.14 -9.64 15.83
N GLN A 177 -0.20 -10.92 15.75
CA GLN A 177 0.80 -11.98 15.52
C GLN A 177 1.45 -11.82 14.15
N GLY A 178 0.69 -11.49 13.11
CA GLY A 178 1.17 -11.30 11.74
C GLY A 178 2.39 -10.39 11.64
N PHE A 179 2.41 -9.27 12.37
CA PHE A 179 3.55 -8.35 12.39
C PHE A 179 4.85 -8.96 12.97
N LEU A 180 4.76 -10.08 13.68
CA LEU A 180 5.89 -10.74 14.35
C LEU A 180 6.28 -12.08 13.72
N ARG A 181 5.58 -12.53 12.67
CA ARG A 181 5.74 -13.84 12.02
C ARG A 181 6.86 -13.86 10.96
N PHE A 182 8.04 -13.37 11.34
CA PHE A 182 9.16 -13.18 10.41
C PHE A 182 9.51 -14.47 9.65
N GLY A 183 9.55 -14.37 8.32
CA GLY A 183 9.94 -15.48 7.44
C GLY A 183 8.86 -16.55 7.22
N GLU A 184 7.64 -16.37 7.74
CA GLU A 184 6.51 -17.22 7.35
C GLU A 184 5.87 -16.75 6.04
N VAL A 185 5.41 -17.70 5.23
CA VAL A 185 4.66 -17.47 4.00
C VAL A 185 3.37 -18.28 3.98
N PRO A 186 2.29 -17.70 3.43
CA PRO A 186 1.01 -18.37 3.29
C PRO A 186 1.00 -19.27 2.06
N LEU A 187 0.50 -20.49 2.22
CA LEU A 187 0.19 -21.43 1.17
C LEU A 187 -1.34 -21.49 1.06
N ARG A 188 -1.89 -20.65 0.20
CA ARG A 188 -3.35 -20.60 -0.04
C ARG A 188 -3.79 -21.86 -0.78
N ALA A 189 -4.90 -22.45 -0.34
CA ALA A 189 -5.52 -23.55 -1.04
C ALA A 189 -5.95 -23.16 -2.47
N GLN A 190 -5.98 -24.14 -3.36
CA GLN A 190 -6.30 -23.95 -4.78
C GLN A 190 -7.73 -23.45 -4.98
N SER A 191 -8.67 -24.04 -4.24
CA SER A 191 -10.05 -23.59 -4.19
C SER A 191 -10.45 -23.22 -2.77
N VAL A 192 -11.05 -22.05 -2.60
CA VAL A 192 -11.62 -21.57 -1.34
C VAL A 192 -12.94 -20.86 -1.63
N ILE A 193 -14.01 -21.31 -0.99
CA ILE A 193 -15.30 -20.64 -0.95
C ILE A 193 -15.63 -20.36 0.50
N GLU A 194 -15.99 -19.11 0.79
CA GLU A 194 -16.40 -18.66 2.11
C GLU A 194 -17.64 -17.78 1.97
N GLY A 195 -18.78 -18.30 2.41
CA GLY A 195 -20.07 -17.64 2.26
C GLY A 195 -20.37 -17.32 0.80
N ARG A 196 -20.32 -16.03 0.44
CA ARG A 196 -20.58 -15.55 -0.92
C ARG A 196 -19.33 -15.40 -1.79
N HIS A 197 -18.14 -15.43 -1.20
CA HIS A 197 -16.87 -15.21 -1.92
C HIS A 197 -16.31 -16.55 -2.39
N PHE A 198 -15.86 -16.61 -3.64
CA PHE A 198 -15.35 -17.84 -4.21
C PHE A 198 -14.05 -17.64 -5.01
N THR A 199 -13.17 -18.61 -4.87
CA THR A 199 -12.05 -18.91 -5.75
C THR A 199 -12.13 -20.41 -6.03
N LEU A 200 -12.40 -20.79 -7.27
CA LEU A 200 -12.40 -22.19 -7.68
C LEU A 200 -11.36 -22.40 -8.75
N GLN A 201 -10.55 -23.44 -8.59
CA GLN A 201 -9.60 -23.90 -9.58
C GLN A 201 -9.98 -25.31 -10.06
N GLU A 202 -9.93 -25.50 -11.36
CA GLU A 202 -10.03 -26.82 -12.01
C GLU A 202 -8.79 -27.01 -12.87
N ARG A 203 -8.20 -28.22 -12.79
CA ARG A 203 -7.03 -28.58 -13.58
C ARG A 203 -7.43 -29.63 -14.60
N ALA A 204 -7.19 -29.33 -15.87
CA ALA A 204 -7.32 -30.27 -16.97
C ALA A 204 -5.95 -30.43 -17.63
N GLU A 205 -5.37 -31.62 -17.54
CA GLU A 205 -4.03 -31.93 -18.06
C GLU A 205 -2.95 -30.95 -17.53
N SER A 206 -2.30 -30.22 -18.44
CA SER A 206 -1.29 -29.19 -18.13
C SER A 206 -1.86 -27.78 -17.93
N THR A 207 -3.18 -27.62 -18.05
CA THR A 207 -3.85 -26.31 -17.95
C THR A 207 -4.67 -26.21 -16.67
N SER A 208 -4.57 -25.07 -15.98
CA SER A 208 -5.42 -24.75 -14.84
C SER A 208 -6.32 -23.56 -15.13
N TYR A 209 -7.59 -23.69 -14.78
CA TYR A 209 -8.63 -22.68 -14.93
C TYR A 209 -9.06 -22.24 -13.55
N THR A 210 -8.94 -20.95 -13.25
CA THR A 210 -9.33 -20.37 -11.97
C THR A 210 -10.40 -19.33 -12.20
N VAL A 211 -11.53 -19.43 -11.50
CA VAL A 211 -12.54 -18.38 -11.44
C VAL A 211 -12.57 -17.78 -10.04
N ARG A 212 -12.64 -16.46 -9.98
CA ARG A 212 -12.78 -15.70 -8.74
C ARG A 212 -13.95 -14.74 -8.85
N GLY A 213 -14.74 -14.66 -7.80
CA GLY A 213 -15.90 -13.80 -7.79
C GLY A 213 -16.65 -13.77 -6.46
N THR A 214 -17.74 -13.03 -6.46
CA THR A 214 -18.65 -12.91 -5.33
C THR A 214 -20.07 -13.12 -5.81
N VAL A 215 -20.87 -13.87 -5.06
CA VAL A 215 -22.31 -14.01 -5.33
C VAL A 215 -23.03 -12.79 -4.78
N GLU A 216 -23.55 -11.94 -5.67
CA GLU A 216 -24.35 -10.76 -5.34
C GLU A 216 -25.85 -11.02 -5.58
N LYS A 217 -26.72 -10.11 -5.14
CA LYS A 217 -28.19 -10.25 -5.31
C LYS A 217 -28.62 -10.39 -6.78
N GLY A 218 -27.87 -9.80 -7.71
CA GLY A 218 -28.10 -9.90 -9.16
C GLY A 218 -27.47 -11.11 -9.84
N GLY A 219 -26.77 -11.98 -9.09
CA GLY A 219 -26.04 -13.12 -9.62
C GLY A 219 -24.53 -13.10 -9.29
N PRO A 220 -23.77 -14.09 -9.77
CA PRO A 220 -22.33 -14.15 -9.53
C PRO A 220 -21.61 -13.04 -10.30
N LEU A 221 -20.94 -12.15 -9.56
CA LEU A 221 -20.00 -11.17 -10.11
C LEU A 221 -18.61 -11.82 -10.21
N VAL A 222 -18.18 -12.13 -11.43
CA VAL A 222 -16.82 -12.62 -11.70
C VAL A 222 -15.87 -11.45 -11.79
N THR A 223 -14.86 -11.47 -10.93
CA THR A 223 -13.80 -10.45 -10.86
C THR A 223 -12.55 -10.86 -11.62
N GLU A 224 -12.31 -12.17 -11.76
CA GLU A 224 -11.17 -12.70 -12.49
C GLU A 224 -11.49 -14.09 -13.03
N PHE A 225 -11.20 -14.30 -14.31
CA PHE A 225 -11.04 -15.63 -14.88
C PHE A 225 -9.60 -15.78 -15.37
N ARG A 226 -8.87 -16.75 -14.84
CA ARG A 226 -7.45 -16.96 -15.12
C ARG A 226 -7.24 -18.34 -15.72
N VAL A 227 -6.48 -18.40 -16.81
CA VAL A 227 -6.03 -19.63 -17.45
C VAL A 227 -4.52 -19.67 -17.38
N GLU A 228 -3.97 -20.73 -16.81
CA GLU A 228 -2.52 -20.95 -16.73
C GLU A 228 -2.16 -22.25 -17.43
N ARG A 229 -1.31 -22.18 -18.47
CA ARG A 229 -0.82 -23.31 -19.25
C ARG A 229 0.69 -23.21 -19.37
N GLU A 230 1.42 -24.24 -18.93
CA GLU A 230 2.88 -24.33 -19.06
C GLU A 230 3.65 -23.09 -18.55
N GLY A 231 3.14 -22.43 -17.50
CA GLY A 231 3.73 -21.23 -16.91
C GLY A 231 3.31 -19.91 -17.55
N MET A 232 2.64 -19.93 -18.70
CA MET A 232 1.98 -18.76 -19.27
C MET A 232 0.57 -18.60 -18.67
N ALA A 233 0.26 -17.41 -18.17
CA ALA A 233 -1.05 -17.10 -17.61
C ALA A 233 -1.74 -15.98 -18.38
N ALA A 234 -2.98 -16.22 -18.79
CA ALA A 234 -3.92 -15.20 -19.27
C ALA A 234 -4.94 -14.92 -18.17
N SER A 235 -5.19 -13.65 -17.85
CA SER A 235 -6.19 -13.24 -16.87
C SER A 235 -7.17 -12.26 -17.50
N TYR A 236 -8.46 -12.48 -17.25
CA TYR A 236 -9.57 -11.72 -17.80
C TYR A 236 -10.36 -11.09 -16.65
N ALA A 237 -10.42 -9.76 -16.62
CA ALA A 237 -11.06 -8.98 -15.54
C ALA A 237 -12.60 -9.03 -15.55
N SER A 238 -13.21 -9.62 -16.58
CA SER A 238 -14.65 -9.87 -16.64
C SER A 238 -14.94 -10.98 -17.63
N LEU A 239 -16.11 -11.61 -17.49
CA LEU A 239 -16.62 -12.60 -18.45
C LEU A 239 -16.70 -12.06 -19.88
N GLY A 240 -16.99 -10.75 -20.04
CA GLY A 240 -17.07 -10.10 -21.36
C GLY A 240 -15.78 -10.23 -22.17
N GLY A 241 -14.62 -10.24 -21.50
CA GLY A 241 -13.31 -10.38 -22.15
C GLY A 241 -12.85 -11.82 -22.36
N VAL A 242 -13.58 -12.82 -21.86
CA VAL A 242 -13.20 -14.23 -21.99
C VAL A 242 -13.50 -14.73 -23.41
N PRO A 243 -12.52 -15.35 -24.11
CA PRO A 243 -12.73 -15.96 -25.42
C PRO A 243 -13.88 -16.97 -25.43
N ALA A 244 -14.61 -17.07 -26.55
CA ALA A 244 -15.79 -17.92 -26.66
C ALA A 244 -15.51 -19.40 -26.31
N GLU A 245 -14.34 -19.91 -26.69
CA GLU A 245 -13.89 -21.29 -26.44
C GLU A 245 -13.76 -21.62 -24.94
N LEU A 246 -13.39 -20.62 -24.12
CA LEU A 246 -13.19 -20.78 -22.68
C LEU A 246 -14.45 -20.50 -21.88
N ARG A 247 -15.49 -19.96 -22.52
CA ARG A 247 -16.70 -19.50 -21.85
C ARG A 247 -17.49 -20.65 -21.23
N GLY A 248 -17.56 -21.80 -21.89
CA GLY A 248 -18.21 -22.99 -21.34
C GLY A 248 -17.54 -23.52 -20.06
N ILE A 249 -16.20 -23.41 -19.96
CA ILE A 249 -15.46 -23.77 -18.74
C ILE A 249 -15.73 -22.75 -17.64
N ALA A 250 -15.68 -21.45 -17.97
CA ALA A 250 -15.97 -20.38 -17.02
C ALA A 250 -17.39 -20.52 -16.44
N ASP A 251 -18.40 -20.71 -17.28
CA ASP A 251 -19.81 -20.84 -16.88
C ASP A 251 -20.03 -22.08 -15.98
N ARG A 252 -19.36 -23.20 -16.28
CA ARG A 252 -19.38 -24.40 -15.44
C ARG A 252 -18.81 -24.15 -14.05
N LEU A 253 -17.64 -23.51 -13.97
CA LEU A 253 -17.01 -23.18 -12.69
C LEU A 253 -17.87 -22.20 -11.88
N ILE A 254 -18.50 -21.23 -12.53
CA ILE A 254 -19.41 -20.28 -11.89
C ILE A 254 -20.66 -20.98 -11.36
N ALA A 255 -21.24 -21.91 -12.13
CA ALA A 255 -22.37 -22.71 -11.68
C ALA A 255 -22.01 -23.55 -10.45
N ARG A 256 -20.82 -24.18 -10.43
CA ARG A 256 -20.29 -24.90 -9.27
C ARG A 256 -20.09 -23.98 -8.07
N ALA A 257 -19.49 -22.80 -8.27
CA ALA A 257 -19.29 -21.82 -7.21
C ALA A 257 -20.61 -21.37 -6.59
N ARG A 258 -21.62 -21.08 -7.43
CA ARG A 258 -22.97 -20.70 -7.01
C ARG A 258 -23.64 -21.81 -6.21
N ALA A 259 -23.54 -23.06 -6.67
CA ALA A 259 -24.14 -24.21 -5.99
C ALA A 259 -23.54 -24.44 -4.60
N ILE A 260 -22.21 -24.31 -4.46
CA ILE A 260 -21.53 -24.44 -3.17
C ILE A 260 -21.87 -23.25 -2.26
N SER A 261 -21.78 -22.02 -2.77
CA SER A 261 -22.08 -20.80 -2.00
C SER A 261 -23.53 -20.77 -1.48
N ALA A 262 -24.48 -21.34 -2.24
CA ALA A 262 -25.88 -21.42 -1.85
C ALA A 262 -26.13 -22.28 -0.59
N ARG A 263 -25.22 -23.20 -0.24
CA ARG A 263 -25.34 -24.03 0.97
C ARG A 263 -25.08 -23.25 2.26
N GLY A 264 -24.43 -22.07 2.18
CA GLY A 264 -24.12 -21.26 3.35
C GLY A 264 -23.09 -21.92 4.26
N GLY A 265 -21.81 -21.76 3.93
CA GLY A 265 -20.71 -22.41 4.66
C GLY A 265 -19.34 -22.07 4.08
N PHE A 266 -18.36 -22.94 4.33
CA PHE A 266 -17.06 -22.89 3.68
C PHE A 266 -16.77 -24.19 2.92
N PHE A 267 -15.96 -24.07 1.88
CA PHE A 267 -15.43 -25.17 1.10
C PHE A 267 -13.98 -24.87 0.77
N VAL A 268 -13.09 -25.82 1.03
CA VAL A 268 -11.67 -25.72 0.67
C VAL A 268 -11.24 -26.98 -0.06
N GLU A 269 -10.45 -26.79 -1.12
CA GLU A 269 -9.75 -27.87 -1.81
C GLU A 269 -8.29 -27.47 -1.97
N ASP A 270 -7.41 -28.24 -1.34
CA ASP A 270 -5.96 -28.05 -1.41
C ASP A 270 -5.33 -29.35 -1.95
N ALA A 271 -4.79 -29.30 -3.17
CA ALA A 271 -4.08 -30.43 -3.77
C ALA A 271 -2.57 -30.20 -3.75
N ARG A 272 -1.84 -31.12 -3.11
CA ARG A 272 -0.37 -31.14 -3.05
C ARG A 272 0.15 -32.49 -3.53
N ALA A 273 1.48 -32.64 -3.57
CA ALA A 273 2.14 -33.84 -4.09
C ALA A 273 1.82 -35.11 -3.30
N ASP A 274 1.46 -34.97 -2.01
CA ASP A 274 1.13 -36.07 -1.10
C ASP A 274 -0.34 -36.48 -1.17
N ALA A 275 -1.26 -35.51 -1.09
CA ALA A 275 -2.70 -35.75 -1.11
C ALA A 275 -3.49 -34.48 -1.47
N MET A 276 -4.70 -34.69 -2.00
CA MET A 276 -5.76 -33.69 -2.05
C MET A 276 -6.59 -33.74 -0.78
N VAL A 277 -6.66 -32.61 -0.07
CA VAL A 277 -7.49 -32.44 1.12
C VAL A 277 -8.63 -31.50 0.78
N ARG A 278 -9.86 -31.98 0.97
CA ARG A 278 -11.09 -31.20 0.84
C ARG A 278 -11.73 -31.05 2.22
N LEU A 279 -12.12 -29.82 2.56
CA LEU A 279 -12.72 -29.47 3.85
C LEU A 279 -14.02 -28.72 3.61
N GLU A 280 -15.10 -29.17 4.25
CA GLU A 280 -16.42 -28.56 4.14
C GLU A 280 -17.04 -28.38 5.53
N GLY A 281 -17.85 -27.33 5.69
CA GLY A 281 -18.60 -27.09 6.91
C GLY A 281 -19.33 -25.76 6.90
N ARG A 282 -19.77 -25.34 8.09
CA ARG A 282 -20.57 -24.11 8.27
C ARG A 282 -19.75 -22.97 8.85
N LEU A 283 -20.24 -21.74 8.65
CA LEU A 283 -19.72 -20.55 9.30
C LEU A 283 -20.40 -20.35 10.65
N ARG A 284 -19.63 -20.14 11.71
CA ARG A 284 -20.17 -19.73 13.01
C ARG A 284 -20.62 -18.26 12.97
N PRO A 285 -21.39 -17.78 13.97
CA PRO A 285 -21.78 -16.36 14.05
C PRO A 285 -20.59 -15.39 14.15
N ASP A 286 -19.45 -15.85 14.64
CA ASP A 286 -18.18 -15.10 14.66
C ASP A 286 -17.37 -15.26 13.36
N HIS A 287 -17.96 -15.91 12.34
CA HIS A 287 -17.38 -16.23 11.03
C HIS A 287 -16.19 -17.19 11.08
N THR A 288 -15.87 -17.79 12.23
CA THR A 288 -14.90 -18.89 12.28
C THR A 288 -15.48 -20.16 11.66
N TRP A 289 -14.61 -21.01 11.15
CA TRP A 289 -15.01 -22.22 10.43
C TRP A 289 -15.34 -23.37 11.39
N ALA A 290 -16.54 -23.91 11.26
CA ALA A 290 -16.95 -25.14 11.93
C ALA A 290 -16.91 -26.28 10.92
N LEU A 291 -15.83 -27.06 10.95
CA LEU A 291 -15.61 -28.22 10.10
C LEU A 291 -16.67 -29.30 10.34
N GLU A 292 -17.20 -29.86 9.26
CA GLU A 292 -18.20 -30.94 9.30
C GLU A 292 -17.71 -32.19 8.55
N GLN A 293 -16.99 -32.00 7.45
CA GLN A 293 -16.48 -33.09 6.63
C GLN A 293 -15.07 -32.80 6.11
N ILE A 294 -14.23 -33.82 6.15
CA ILE A 294 -12.92 -33.86 5.52
C ILE A 294 -12.92 -35.00 4.52
N THR A 295 -12.43 -34.76 3.31
CA THR A 295 -12.19 -35.80 2.32
C THR A 295 -10.74 -35.73 1.88
N VAL A 296 -10.03 -36.85 2.03
CA VAL A 296 -8.65 -37.02 1.57
C VAL A 296 -8.66 -37.92 0.35
N THR A 297 -8.05 -37.46 -0.73
CA THR A 297 -7.81 -38.25 -1.94
C THR A 297 -6.31 -38.36 -2.16
N ASP A 298 -5.80 -39.58 -2.14
CA ASP A 298 -4.40 -39.92 -2.37
C ASP A 298 -4.31 -41.22 -3.22
N ASP A 299 -3.10 -41.75 -3.40
CA ASP A 299 -2.85 -42.97 -4.19
C ASP A 299 -3.58 -44.21 -3.65
N THR A 300 -4.01 -44.18 -2.38
CA THR A 300 -4.75 -45.29 -1.73
C THR A 300 -6.27 -45.18 -1.91
N GLY A 301 -6.76 -44.09 -2.49
CA GLY A 301 -8.17 -43.85 -2.78
C GLY A 301 -8.75 -42.66 -2.03
N VAL A 302 -10.09 -42.63 -1.94
CA VAL A 302 -10.85 -41.54 -1.30
C VAL A 302 -11.29 -41.98 0.10
N ARG A 303 -10.92 -41.20 1.12
CA ARG A 303 -11.30 -41.43 2.52
C ARG A 303 -11.98 -40.20 3.09
N SER A 304 -13.02 -40.41 3.91
CA SER A 304 -13.75 -39.31 4.56
C SER A 304 -13.62 -39.39 6.08
N TYR A 305 -13.46 -38.23 6.70
CA TYR A 305 -13.30 -38.05 8.14
C TYR A 305 -14.19 -36.90 8.61
N THR A 306 -14.50 -36.87 9.91
CA THR A 306 -15.28 -35.78 10.53
C THR A 306 -14.44 -34.95 11.51
N ARG A 307 -13.34 -35.50 12.03
CA ARG A 307 -12.42 -34.81 12.94
C ARG A 307 -11.01 -34.79 12.38
N ILE A 308 -10.29 -33.70 12.67
CA ILE A 308 -8.92 -33.49 12.20
C ILE A 308 -7.98 -34.50 12.85
N GLU A 309 -8.25 -34.89 14.09
CA GLU A 309 -7.44 -35.82 14.87
C GLU A 309 -7.44 -37.25 14.30
N ASP A 310 -8.45 -37.60 13.50
CA ASP A 310 -8.57 -38.92 12.87
C ASP A 310 -7.79 -39.00 11.54
N LEU A 311 -7.19 -37.89 11.08
CA LEU A 311 -6.37 -37.85 9.86
C LEU A 311 -5.00 -38.51 10.05
N PRO A 312 -4.35 -38.95 8.96
CA PRO A 312 -2.94 -39.30 8.98
C PRO A 312 -2.10 -38.16 9.58
N ALA A 313 -1.13 -38.50 10.45
CA ALA A 313 -0.34 -37.50 11.19
C ALA A 313 0.35 -36.45 10.32
N SER A 314 0.71 -36.80 9.08
CA SER A 314 1.28 -35.87 8.08
C SER A 314 0.30 -34.78 7.64
N LEU A 315 -1.01 -35.04 7.67
CA LEU A 315 -2.06 -34.14 7.19
C LEU A 315 -2.74 -33.33 8.31
N VAL A 316 -2.63 -33.78 9.56
CA VAL A 316 -3.25 -33.11 10.73
C VAL A 316 -2.87 -31.63 10.80
N GLY A 317 -1.58 -31.30 10.71
CA GLY A 317 -1.10 -29.92 10.79
C GLY A 317 -1.62 -29.04 9.65
N ARG A 318 -1.60 -29.58 8.43
CA ARG A 318 -2.09 -28.90 7.22
C ARG A 318 -3.59 -28.65 7.31
N ALA A 319 -4.39 -29.66 7.65
CA ALA A 319 -5.84 -29.53 7.79
C ALA A 319 -6.22 -28.56 8.93
N ARG A 320 -5.51 -28.62 10.06
CA ARG A 320 -5.69 -27.67 11.18
C ARG A 320 -5.44 -26.24 10.73
N ASN A 321 -4.32 -25.97 10.08
CA ASN A 321 -4.00 -24.64 9.57
C ASN A 321 -5.06 -24.16 8.56
N LEU A 322 -5.47 -25.00 7.62
CA LEU A 322 -6.50 -24.65 6.63
C LEU A 322 -7.84 -24.28 7.27
N VAL A 323 -8.21 -24.89 8.41
CA VAL A 323 -9.44 -24.51 9.14
C VAL A 323 -9.23 -23.26 9.99
N GLU A 324 -8.18 -23.23 10.82
CA GLU A 324 -7.92 -22.12 11.76
C GLU A 324 -7.60 -20.81 11.03
N LEU A 325 -6.94 -20.87 9.87
CA LEU A 325 -6.56 -19.73 9.05
C LEU A 325 -7.45 -19.56 7.81
N GLN A 326 -8.58 -20.28 7.78
CA GLN A 326 -9.66 -20.12 6.80
C GLN A 326 -9.15 -20.17 5.35
N GLY A 327 -8.54 -21.29 4.97
CA GLY A 327 -8.11 -21.61 3.60
C GLY A 327 -6.63 -21.35 3.32
N VAL A 328 -5.85 -21.04 4.36
CA VAL A 328 -4.41 -20.77 4.26
C VAL A 328 -3.64 -21.74 5.15
N ASP A 329 -2.57 -22.31 4.61
CA ASP A 329 -1.55 -23.02 5.39
C ASP A 329 -0.30 -22.15 5.53
N ARG A 330 0.61 -22.48 6.44
CA ARG A 330 1.83 -21.69 6.70
C ARG A 330 3.07 -22.55 6.48
N ALA A 331 4.06 -21.96 5.83
CA ALA A 331 5.39 -22.53 5.71
C ALA A 331 6.46 -21.48 6.02
N ASN A 332 7.63 -21.92 6.47
CA ASN A 332 8.78 -21.03 6.54
C ASN A 332 9.35 -20.83 5.13
N LEU A 333 9.61 -19.58 4.73
CA LEU A 333 10.05 -19.21 3.38
C LEU A 333 11.39 -19.85 3.00
N ILE A 334 12.36 -19.85 3.91
CA ILE A 334 13.69 -20.41 3.65
C ILE A 334 13.58 -21.93 3.51
N ARG A 335 12.81 -22.57 4.39
CA ARG A 335 12.54 -24.00 4.32
C ARG A 335 11.84 -24.38 3.02
N TYR A 336 10.78 -23.65 2.65
CA TYR A 336 10.04 -23.87 1.42
C TYR A 336 10.95 -23.75 0.19
N TRP A 337 11.79 -22.70 0.14
CA TRP A 337 12.73 -22.52 -0.96
C TRP A 337 13.76 -23.65 -1.05
N ARG A 338 14.29 -24.12 0.09
CA ARG A 338 15.22 -25.26 0.13
C ARG A 338 14.57 -26.57 -0.31
N GLU A 339 13.32 -26.80 0.05
CA GLU A 339 12.58 -28.04 -0.29
C GLU A 339 12.08 -28.06 -1.73
N GLN A 340 11.62 -26.91 -2.24
CA GLN A 340 10.95 -26.82 -3.55
C GLN A 340 11.85 -26.29 -4.67
N GLY A 341 13.04 -25.76 -4.33
CA GLY A 341 13.95 -25.12 -5.29
C GLY A 341 13.41 -23.82 -5.91
N ARG A 342 12.24 -23.34 -5.46
CA ARG A 342 11.55 -22.16 -5.99
C ARG A 342 10.79 -21.42 -4.90
N LEU A 343 10.51 -20.15 -5.14
CA LEU A 343 9.66 -19.35 -4.27
C LEU A 343 8.19 -19.78 -4.37
N PRO A 344 7.38 -19.58 -3.31
CA PRO A 344 5.95 -19.83 -3.37
C PRO A 344 5.29 -18.94 -4.44
N ARG A 345 4.23 -19.45 -5.06
CA ARG A 345 3.45 -18.74 -6.08
C ARG A 345 2.56 -17.68 -5.43
N LEU A 346 3.18 -16.58 -5.03
CA LEU A 346 2.53 -15.39 -4.48
C LEU A 346 2.55 -14.26 -5.52
N ASP A 347 1.66 -13.29 -5.36
CA ASP A 347 1.76 -12.04 -6.11
C ASP A 347 2.88 -11.18 -5.53
N TRP A 348 4.13 -11.52 -5.90
CA TRP A 348 5.33 -10.83 -5.43
C TRP A 348 5.32 -9.34 -5.79
N ALA A 349 4.65 -8.93 -6.88
CA ALA A 349 4.51 -7.53 -7.23
C ALA A 349 3.63 -6.78 -6.23
N MET A 350 2.49 -7.36 -5.83
CA MET A 350 1.65 -6.82 -4.76
C MET A 350 2.37 -6.81 -3.41
N LEU A 351 3.17 -7.83 -3.09
CA LEU A 351 3.97 -7.87 -1.85
C LEU A 351 5.09 -6.81 -1.84
N ALA A 352 5.76 -6.60 -2.96
CA ALA A 352 6.74 -5.54 -3.10
C ALA A 352 6.09 -4.15 -2.99
N ALA A 353 4.92 -3.96 -3.62
CA ALA A 353 4.13 -2.74 -3.50
C ALA A 353 3.73 -2.45 -2.04
N PHE A 354 3.25 -3.47 -1.34
CA PHE A 354 2.91 -3.40 0.08
C PHE A 354 4.12 -3.05 0.95
N ALA A 355 5.25 -3.72 0.73
CA ALA A 355 6.47 -3.43 1.47
C ALA A 355 6.92 -1.98 1.26
N ALA A 356 6.89 -1.44 0.03
CA ALA A 356 7.23 -0.04 -0.21
C ALA A 356 6.33 0.90 0.59
N ILE A 357 5.01 0.75 0.45
CA ILE A 357 4.08 1.77 0.96
C ILE A 357 3.81 1.65 2.46
N ALA A 358 4.13 0.52 3.11
CA ALA A 358 3.99 0.34 4.57
C ALA A 358 4.68 1.43 5.43
N GLY A 359 5.67 2.15 4.88
CA GLY A 359 6.32 3.31 5.49
C GLY A 359 6.34 4.55 4.59
N ALA A 360 5.34 4.72 3.72
CA ALA A 360 5.31 5.63 2.57
C ALA A 360 6.21 5.20 1.39
N GLY A 361 7.48 4.85 1.63
CA GLY A 361 8.41 4.31 0.63
C GLY A 361 8.93 5.28 -0.43
N GLY A 362 9.87 4.80 -1.25
CA GLY A 362 10.42 5.55 -2.39
C GLY A 362 11.07 6.88 -2.02
N LEU A 363 11.06 7.82 -2.98
CA LEU A 363 11.56 9.17 -2.73
C LEU A 363 10.64 9.97 -1.79
N THR A 364 9.46 9.48 -1.45
CA THR A 364 8.60 10.13 -0.43
C THR A 364 9.30 10.24 0.92
N ASN A 365 10.02 9.19 1.35
CA ASN A 365 10.74 9.19 2.64
C ASN A 365 11.84 10.23 2.71
N SER A 366 12.50 10.53 1.58
CA SER A 366 13.55 11.54 1.54
C SER A 366 13.05 12.94 1.94
N LEU A 367 11.74 13.19 1.77
CA LEU A 367 11.09 14.46 2.08
C LEU A 367 10.97 14.73 3.58
N PHE A 368 11.26 13.74 4.43
CA PHE A 368 11.40 13.95 5.87
C PHE A 368 12.50 14.98 6.17
N SER A 369 13.53 15.08 5.31
CA SER A 369 14.53 16.15 5.35
C SER A 369 13.93 17.53 5.06
N ASN A 370 13.07 17.65 4.04
CA ASN A 370 12.35 18.89 3.73
C ASN A 370 11.39 19.28 4.87
N TYR A 371 10.68 18.31 5.46
CA TYR A 371 9.81 18.56 6.61
C TYR A 371 10.59 19.06 7.83
N ALA A 372 11.74 18.46 8.13
CA ALA A 372 12.62 18.92 9.20
C ALA A 372 13.09 20.37 8.95
N ARG A 373 13.47 20.70 7.71
CA ARG A 373 13.80 22.08 7.31
C ARG A 373 12.63 23.03 7.52
N ASP A 374 11.46 22.71 6.97
CA ASP A 374 10.30 23.61 6.93
C ASP A 374 9.67 23.83 8.31
N LYS A 375 9.80 22.84 9.22
CA LYS A 375 9.50 22.99 10.64
C LYS A 375 10.49 23.89 11.39
N GLY A 376 11.63 24.21 10.77
CA GLY A 376 12.70 24.99 11.38
C GLY A 376 13.53 24.17 12.39
N TRP A 377 13.60 22.85 12.24
CA TRP A 377 14.41 22.03 13.14
C TRP A 377 15.90 22.18 12.83
N GLY A 378 16.72 22.29 13.87
CA GLY A 378 18.17 22.50 13.71
C GLY A 378 18.46 23.73 12.86
N MET A 379 19.31 23.56 11.84
CA MET A 379 19.67 24.64 10.92
C MET A 379 18.56 25.02 9.92
N GLY A 380 17.46 24.27 9.85
CA GLY A 380 16.29 24.61 9.03
C GLY A 380 15.68 25.99 9.35
N ALA A 381 15.79 26.43 10.61
CA ALA A 381 15.30 27.75 11.04
C ALA A 381 15.98 28.93 10.33
N LEU A 382 17.16 28.71 9.71
CA LEU A 382 18.00 29.76 9.12
C LEU A 382 17.97 29.79 7.58
N VAL A 383 17.30 28.85 6.92
CA VAL A 383 17.35 28.67 5.45
C VAL A 383 16.05 29.11 4.75
N GLY A 384 14.95 29.25 5.49
CA GLY A 384 13.65 29.69 4.97
C GLY A 384 12.72 28.53 4.58
N ALA A 385 11.60 28.85 3.92
CA ALA A 385 10.59 27.88 3.48
C ALA A 385 9.85 28.38 2.23
N ILE A 386 9.21 27.46 1.48
CA ILE A 386 8.44 27.81 0.27
C ILE A 386 7.09 28.47 0.64
N PRO A 387 6.80 29.72 0.23
CA PRO A 387 5.54 30.42 0.51
C PRO A 387 4.39 29.95 -0.40
N SER A 388 3.13 30.17 -0.01
CA SER A 388 1.95 29.91 -0.86
C SER A 388 1.67 31.04 -1.86
N ALA A 389 0.89 30.77 -2.91
CA ALA A 389 0.49 31.73 -3.94
C ALA A 389 -0.32 32.90 -3.37
N VAL A 390 -1.27 32.61 -2.47
CA VAL A 390 -2.17 33.61 -1.90
C VAL A 390 -2.06 33.63 -0.36
N GLY A 391 -1.95 34.83 0.22
CA GLY A 391 -2.03 35.07 1.67
C GLY A 391 -0.76 34.79 2.49
N GLY A 392 0.41 34.68 1.85
CA GLY A 392 1.70 34.44 2.53
C GLY A 392 2.51 35.71 2.74
N ARG A 393 3.16 35.86 3.91
CA ARG A 393 4.29 36.79 4.05
C ARG A 393 5.39 36.33 3.08
N THR A 394 6.07 37.26 2.42
CA THR A 394 7.23 36.98 1.56
C THR A 394 8.35 36.34 2.38
N ILE A 395 8.36 35.00 2.43
CA ILE A 395 9.41 34.25 3.09
C ILE A 395 10.36 33.82 1.98
N ALA A 396 11.57 34.34 2.05
CA ALA A 396 12.62 34.02 1.11
C ALA A 396 13.21 32.63 1.44
N LEU A 397 13.53 31.84 0.40
CA LEU A 397 14.23 30.58 0.53
C LEU A 397 15.68 30.77 0.05
N SER A 398 16.65 30.52 0.92
CA SER A 398 18.06 30.62 0.56
C SER A 398 18.44 29.53 -0.46
N HIS A 399 19.33 29.87 -1.40
CA HIS A 399 19.92 28.91 -2.34
C HIS A 399 20.96 27.99 -1.70
N VAL A 400 21.46 28.34 -0.51
CA VAL A 400 22.49 27.58 0.21
C VAL A 400 22.09 27.46 1.67
N GLY A 401 22.33 26.29 2.24
CA GLY A 401 22.15 26.00 3.65
C GLY A 401 23.10 26.77 4.56
N ARG A 402 22.93 26.58 5.86
CA ARG A 402 23.76 27.16 6.92
C ARG A 402 24.22 26.04 7.83
N VAL A 403 25.50 26.04 8.19
CA VAL A 403 26.10 25.06 9.11
C VAL A 403 26.52 25.75 10.42
N PHE A 404 26.57 24.97 11.51
CA PHE A 404 27.07 25.43 12.79
C PHE A 404 28.51 24.93 13.04
N PRO A 405 29.35 25.67 13.77
CA PRO A 405 30.68 25.21 14.15
C PRO A 405 30.59 24.05 15.15
N VAL A 406 31.39 23.00 14.95
CA VAL A 406 31.40 21.83 15.83
C VAL A 406 32.22 22.13 17.09
N ASN A 407 31.53 22.38 18.19
CA ASN A 407 32.09 22.59 19.52
C ASN A 407 31.25 21.88 20.60
N ARG A 408 31.73 21.84 21.86
CA ARG A 408 31.05 21.13 22.96
C ARG A 408 29.60 21.57 23.14
N GLU A 409 29.32 22.87 23.07
CA GLU A 409 27.96 23.40 23.24
C GLU A 409 27.03 22.97 22.10
N SER A 410 27.49 23.10 20.85
CA SER A 410 26.73 22.68 19.67
C SER A 410 26.46 21.18 19.66
N LEU A 411 27.38 20.36 20.17
CA LEU A 411 27.22 18.90 20.27
C LEU A 411 26.14 18.51 21.29
N VAL A 412 26.04 19.23 22.41
CA VAL A 412 24.94 19.04 23.38
C VAL A 412 23.59 19.35 22.73
N ARG A 413 23.49 20.49 22.01
CA ARG A 413 22.27 20.87 21.28
C ARG A 413 21.93 19.86 20.18
N TRP A 414 22.94 19.39 19.45
CA TRP A 414 22.82 18.35 18.42
C TRP A 414 22.23 17.05 18.98
N GLN A 415 22.73 16.58 20.13
CA GLN A 415 22.16 15.40 20.80
C GLN A 415 20.70 15.63 21.23
N GLY A 416 20.33 16.86 21.60
CA GLY A 416 18.96 17.29 21.82
C GLY A 416 18.08 17.10 20.58
N TRP A 417 18.51 17.63 19.43
CA TRP A 417 17.81 17.48 18.16
C TRP A 417 17.71 16.01 17.71
N MET A 418 18.79 15.25 17.85
CA MET A 418 18.79 13.82 17.54
C MET A 418 17.85 13.01 18.44
N ARG A 419 17.63 13.42 19.70
CA ARG A 419 16.60 12.82 20.57
C ARG A 419 15.20 13.23 20.13
N HIS A 420 15.00 14.47 19.71
CA HIS A 420 13.72 14.95 19.21
C HIS A 420 13.26 14.16 17.97
N ILE A 421 14.10 14.06 16.93
CA ILE A 421 13.71 13.32 15.72
C ILE A 421 13.54 11.82 15.98
N ARG A 422 14.28 11.23 16.92
CA ARG A 422 14.06 9.83 17.33
C ARG A 422 12.67 9.62 17.94
N ARG A 423 12.21 10.53 18.80
CA ARG A 423 10.85 10.47 19.37
C ARG A 423 9.78 10.61 18.30
N ASP A 424 9.96 11.56 17.37
CA ASP A 424 9.05 11.73 16.23
C ASP A 424 8.97 10.47 15.36
N GLN A 425 10.11 9.82 15.08
CA GLN A 425 10.12 8.60 14.27
C GLN A 425 9.58 7.36 14.99
N VAL A 426 9.70 7.28 16.32
CA VAL A 426 9.01 6.23 17.10
C VAL A 426 7.50 6.39 17.00
N LEU A 427 6.99 7.63 17.15
CA LEU A 427 5.57 7.91 16.97
C LEU A 427 5.11 7.62 15.54
N TRP A 428 5.91 8.00 14.55
CA TRP A 428 5.65 7.67 13.15
C TRP A 428 5.55 6.16 12.93
N ALA A 429 6.52 5.38 13.40
CA ALA A 429 6.52 3.93 13.26
C ALA A 429 5.30 3.27 13.93
N LEU A 430 4.91 3.75 15.12
CA LEU A 430 3.69 3.32 15.79
C LEU A 430 2.45 3.61 14.94
N CYS A 431 2.36 4.81 14.35
CA CYS A 431 1.28 5.17 13.44
C CYS A 431 1.29 4.36 12.14
N CYS A 432 2.44 3.93 11.62
CA CYS A 432 2.50 2.99 10.49
C CYS A 432 1.91 1.63 10.88
N VAL A 433 2.32 1.08 12.03
CA VAL A 433 1.84 -0.23 12.50
C VAL A 433 0.34 -0.21 12.79
N LEU A 434 -0.16 0.82 13.49
CA LEU A 434 -1.58 0.98 13.77
C LEU A 434 -2.38 1.28 12.50
N GLY A 435 -1.85 2.18 11.67
CA GLY A 435 -2.43 2.56 10.38
C GLY A 435 -2.57 1.37 9.45
N MET A 436 -1.61 0.44 9.44
CA MET A 436 -1.67 -0.79 8.66
C MET A 436 -2.53 -1.87 9.33
N GLY A 437 -2.39 -2.02 10.65
CA GLY A 437 -3.01 -3.10 11.42
C GLY A 437 -4.53 -3.00 11.44
N MET A 438 -5.09 -1.82 11.75
CA MET A 438 -6.54 -1.69 11.90
C MET A 438 -7.31 -1.96 10.59
N PRO A 439 -6.93 -1.40 9.42
CA PRO A 439 -7.57 -1.77 8.15
C PRO A 439 -7.43 -3.26 7.81
N CYS A 440 -6.28 -3.87 8.13
CA CYS A 440 -6.09 -5.32 7.95
C CYS A 440 -6.99 -6.14 8.89
N MET A 441 -7.31 -5.64 10.09
CA MET A 441 -8.28 -6.27 10.98
C MET A 441 -9.68 -6.26 10.36
N LEU A 442 -10.08 -5.12 9.79
CA LEU A 442 -11.37 -4.99 9.09
C LEU A 442 -11.45 -5.91 7.87
N SER A 443 -10.38 -6.01 7.07
CA SER A 443 -10.41 -6.90 5.90
C SER A 443 -10.51 -8.38 6.28
N LEU A 444 -9.80 -8.83 7.32
CA LEU A 444 -9.93 -10.19 7.83
C LEU A 444 -11.31 -10.48 8.39
N GLU A 445 -11.96 -9.48 9.00
CA GLU A 445 -13.29 -9.68 9.60
C GLU A 445 -14.42 -9.67 8.56
N TYR A 446 -14.33 -8.82 7.55
CA TYR A 446 -15.47 -8.50 6.66
C TYR A 446 -15.31 -8.99 5.23
N ILE A 447 -14.08 -9.20 4.75
CA ILE A 447 -13.80 -9.56 3.35
C ILE A 447 -12.73 -10.65 3.21
N ARG A 448 -12.60 -11.54 4.21
CA ARG A 448 -11.68 -12.68 4.11
C ARG A 448 -12.05 -13.55 2.92
N ASN A 449 -11.02 -14.04 2.21
CA ASN A 449 -11.12 -14.79 0.97
C ASN A 449 -11.88 -14.09 -0.17
N ALA A 450 -12.28 -12.82 0.01
CA ALA A 450 -12.89 -12.05 -1.05
C ALA A 450 -11.89 -11.89 -2.20
N PRO A 451 -12.35 -11.99 -3.45
CA PRO A 451 -11.49 -11.78 -4.59
C PRO A 451 -11.21 -10.28 -4.72
N VAL A 452 -10.11 -9.88 -4.11
CA VAL A 452 -9.66 -8.50 -4.16
C VAL A 452 -9.10 -8.22 -5.55
N SER A 453 -9.90 -7.52 -6.35
CA SER A 453 -9.50 -7.02 -7.67
C SER A 453 -9.73 -5.51 -7.74
N GLY A 454 -8.78 -4.80 -8.34
CA GLY A 454 -8.87 -3.36 -8.53
C GLY A 454 -8.89 -2.54 -7.23
N ASN A 455 -9.43 -1.35 -7.35
CA ASN A 455 -9.49 -0.32 -6.31
C ASN A 455 -10.70 -0.48 -5.37
N ARG A 456 -11.30 -1.67 -5.33
CA ARG A 456 -12.61 -1.93 -4.69
C ARG A 456 -12.51 -2.32 -3.22
N VAL A 457 -11.31 -2.55 -2.69
CA VAL A 457 -11.08 -3.09 -1.34
C VAL A 457 -11.82 -2.31 -0.26
N ALA A 458 -11.65 -0.99 -0.29
CA ALA A 458 -12.31 -0.05 0.62
C ALA A 458 -13.84 -0.21 0.64
N ALA A 459 -14.44 -0.32 -0.55
CA ALA A 459 -15.88 -0.42 -0.68
C ALA A 459 -16.40 -1.83 -0.41
N LEU A 460 -15.59 -2.88 -0.63
CA LEU A 460 -15.91 -4.24 -0.18
C LEU A 460 -15.94 -4.33 1.34
N VAL A 461 -14.99 -3.69 2.04
CA VAL A 461 -15.00 -3.60 3.51
C VAL A 461 -16.25 -2.87 4.00
N ALA A 462 -16.62 -1.76 3.35
CA ALA A 462 -17.85 -1.03 3.68
C ALA A 462 -19.11 -1.91 3.49
N ASP A 463 -19.18 -2.69 2.40
CA ASP A 463 -20.29 -3.61 2.13
C ASP A 463 -20.37 -4.72 3.17
N GLY A 464 -19.23 -5.35 3.49
CA GLY A 464 -19.15 -6.41 4.50
C GLY A 464 -19.51 -5.92 5.90
N LEU A 465 -19.03 -4.73 6.29
CA LEU A 465 -19.37 -4.11 7.57
C LEU A 465 -20.87 -3.77 7.65
N ALA A 466 -21.44 -3.19 6.60
CA ALA A 466 -22.86 -2.85 6.55
C ALA A 466 -23.77 -4.09 6.56
N ALA A 467 -23.37 -5.16 5.85
CA ALA A 467 -24.10 -6.41 5.81
C ALA A 467 -24.11 -7.14 7.17
N ARG A 468 -23.02 -7.02 7.94
CA ARG A 468 -22.88 -7.65 9.25
C ARG A 468 -23.60 -6.92 10.38
N HIS A 469 -23.89 -5.63 10.19
CA HIS A 469 -24.61 -4.79 11.14
C HIS A 469 -25.79 -4.07 10.47
N PRO A 470 -26.85 -4.80 10.06
CA PRO A 470 -27.98 -4.23 9.33
C PRO A 470 -28.63 -3.05 10.04
N GLU A 471 -28.66 -3.05 11.38
CA GLU A 471 -29.20 -1.99 12.23
C GLU A 471 -28.54 -0.62 12.01
N PHE A 472 -27.26 -0.60 11.66
CA PHE A 472 -26.49 0.61 11.36
C PHE A 472 -25.95 0.62 9.92
N GLY A 473 -26.46 -0.27 9.06
CA GLY A 473 -25.82 -0.61 7.79
C GLY A 473 -25.54 0.59 6.89
N GLN A 474 -26.53 1.47 6.70
CA GLN A 474 -26.36 2.68 5.86
C GLN A 474 -25.35 3.68 6.47
N LEU A 475 -25.38 3.84 7.80
CA LEU A 475 -24.44 4.74 8.49
C LEU A 475 -23.01 4.20 8.38
N LEU A 476 -22.80 2.92 8.65
CA LEU A 476 -21.50 2.26 8.56
C LEU A 476 -20.96 2.24 7.13
N TRP A 477 -21.83 2.01 6.14
CA TRP A 477 -21.50 2.13 4.73
C TRP A 477 -20.93 3.51 4.42
N LEU A 478 -21.68 4.58 4.73
CA LEU A 478 -21.26 5.95 4.44
C LEU A 478 -20.00 6.36 5.22
N LEU A 479 -19.91 6.02 6.51
CA LEU A 479 -18.74 6.35 7.34
C LEU A 479 -17.47 5.62 6.85
N THR A 480 -17.57 4.36 6.45
CA THR A 480 -16.43 3.60 5.93
C THR A 480 -15.96 4.14 4.59
N LEU A 481 -16.89 4.46 3.69
CA LEU A 481 -16.55 5.09 2.41
C LEU A 481 -15.97 6.50 2.59
N PHE A 482 -16.51 7.28 3.53
CA PHE A 482 -15.98 8.60 3.87
C PHE A 482 -14.57 8.49 4.47
N CYS A 483 -14.34 7.55 5.40
CA CYS A 483 -13.01 7.25 5.93
C CYS A 483 -12.05 6.87 4.79
N SER A 484 -12.48 6.02 3.87
CA SER A 484 -11.72 5.62 2.69
C SER A 484 -11.32 6.82 1.82
N PHE A 485 -12.29 7.69 1.52
CA PHE A 485 -12.07 8.91 0.77
C PHE A 485 -11.09 9.85 1.50
N LEU A 486 -11.26 10.04 2.81
CA LEU A 486 -10.38 10.86 3.63
C LEU A 486 -8.96 10.33 3.73
N VAL A 487 -8.73 9.01 3.63
CA VAL A 487 -7.37 8.47 3.58
C VAL A 487 -6.70 8.80 2.24
N LEU A 488 -7.44 8.67 1.14
CA LEU A 488 -6.91 8.72 -0.22
C LEU A 488 -6.82 10.14 -0.80
N ALA A 489 -7.87 10.96 -0.66
CA ALA A 489 -7.94 12.29 -1.30
C ALA A 489 -6.91 13.29 -0.75
N PRO A 490 -6.70 13.43 0.57
CA PRO A 490 -5.55 14.19 1.09
C PRO A 490 -4.20 13.60 0.70
N GLY A 491 -4.11 12.28 0.51
CA GLY A 491 -2.92 11.64 -0.06
C GLY A 491 -2.56 12.18 -1.44
N GLN A 492 -3.55 12.53 -2.26
CA GLN A 492 -3.34 13.19 -3.55
C GLN A 492 -2.80 14.63 -3.38
N ILE A 493 -3.34 15.40 -2.44
CA ILE A 493 -2.84 16.76 -2.12
C ILE A 493 -1.35 16.67 -1.73
N LEU A 494 -1.02 15.68 -0.89
CA LEU A 494 0.34 15.43 -0.46
C LEU A 494 1.24 15.05 -1.63
N ALA A 495 0.83 14.12 -2.49
CA ALA A 495 1.61 13.69 -3.64
C ALA A 495 1.96 14.87 -4.58
N GLY A 496 0.97 15.74 -4.86
CA GLY A 496 1.20 16.95 -5.64
C GLY A 496 2.23 17.90 -5.01
N ASP A 497 2.09 18.19 -3.71
CA ASP A 497 3.08 19.02 -3.00
C ASP A 497 4.47 18.39 -2.98
N GLN A 498 4.55 17.08 -2.72
CA GLN A 498 5.81 16.36 -2.61
C GLN A 498 6.63 16.42 -3.91
N ILE A 499 5.98 16.21 -5.05
CA ILE A 499 6.63 16.30 -6.37
C ILE A 499 7.07 17.74 -6.62
N ALA A 500 6.16 18.70 -6.49
CA ALA A 500 6.46 20.10 -6.75
C ALA A 500 7.58 20.64 -5.84
N ARG A 501 7.53 20.34 -4.53
CA ARG A 501 8.52 20.76 -3.53
C ARG A 501 9.91 20.20 -3.83
N ARG A 502 10.00 18.90 -4.10
CA ARG A 502 11.28 18.23 -4.32
C ARG A 502 12.00 18.75 -5.54
N TRP A 503 11.29 18.83 -6.66
CA TRP A 503 11.85 19.32 -7.91
C TRP A 503 12.15 20.81 -7.84
N THR A 504 11.35 21.59 -7.10
CA THR A 504 11.69 22.97 -6.78
C THR A 504 13.01 23.04 -6.03
N ASP A 505 13.21 22.29 -4.95
CA ASP A 505 14.45 22.32 -4.16
C ASP A 505 15.68 21.88 -4.97
N ILE A 506 15.54 20.83 -5.79
CA ILE A 506 16.58 20.33 -6.69
C ILE A 506 16.95 21.38 -7.73
N LEU A 507 15.96 21.97 -8.44
CA LEU A 507 16.22 22.96 -9.47
C LEU A 507 16.73 24.28 -8.88
N TRP A 508 16.15 24.72 -7.76
CA TRP A 508 16.49 25.95 -7.07
C TRP A 508 17.95 25.99 -6.61
N THR A 509 18.46 24.85 -6.16
CA THR A 509 19.83 24.73 -5.66
C THR A 509 20.82 24.26 -6.72
N GLY A 510 20.39 23.32 -7.58
CA GLY A 510 21.26 22.66 -8.55
C GLY A 510 21.40 23.36 -9.91
N SER A 511 20.47 24.26 -10.27
CA SER A 511 20.49 24.94 -11.58
C SER A 511 21.13 26.32 -11.52
N LYS A 512 22.12 26.56 -12.39
CA LYS A 512 22.73 27.89 -12.59
C LYS A 512 21.71 28.95 -13.00
N TRP A 513 20.63 28.55 -13.69
CA TRP A 513 19.55 29.46 -14.06
C TRP A 513 18.75 29.89 -12.83
N ALA A 514 18.34 28.94 -11.99
CA ALA A 514 17.53 29.24 -10.82
C ALA A 514 18.30 30.05 -9.76
N GLN A 515 19.61 29.83 -9.63
CA GLN A 515 20.49 30.62 -8.76
C GLN A 515 20.59 32.10 -9.14
N ARG A 516 20.19 32.49 -10.36
CA ARG A 516 20.14 33.89 -10.81
C ARG A 516 18.80 34.56 -10.53
N LEU A 517 17.78 33.79 -10.13
CA LEU A 517 16.46 34.33 -9.85
C LEU A 517 16.41 34.96 -8.44
N PRO A 518 15.68 36.06 -8.25
CA PRO A 518 15.41 36.60 -6.91
C PRO A 518 14.73 35.56 -6.01
N GLN A 519 15.05 35.57 -4.71
CA GLN A 519 14.59 34.55 -3.76
C GLN A 519 13.06 34.40 -3.67
N GLU A 520 12.32 35.46 -3.99
CA GLU A 520 10.85 35.48 -4.00
C GLU A 520 10.22 34.73 -5.18
N GLN A 521 11.00 34.44 -6.24
CA GLN A 521 10.53 33.77 -7.45
C GLN A 521 10.49 32.25 -7.35
N VAL A 522 10.96 31.66 -6.23
CA VAL A 522 10.88 30.21 -5.98
C VAL A 522 9.45 29.66 -6.14
N LYS A 523 8.44 30.47 -5.81
CA LYS A 523 7.02 30.13 -5.99
C LYS A 523 6.65 29.86 -7.45
N SER A 524 7.26 30.58 -8.40
CA SER A 524 6.98 30.41 -9.83
C SER A 524 7.41 29.04 -10.31
N ILE A 525 8.59 28.57 -9.87
CA ILE A 525 9.09 27.22 -10.18
C ILE A 525 8.14 26.18 -9.58
N TYR A 526 7.77 26.33 -8.31
CA TYR A 526 6.86 25.40 -7.64
C TYR A 526 5.51 25.26 -8.36
N TYR A 527 4.83 26.38 -8.63
CA TYR A 527 3.51 26.34 -9.27
C TYR A 527 3.57 25.92 -10.73
N SER A 528 4.68 26.17 -11.44
CA SER A 528 4.90 25.65 -12.80
C SER A 528 4.99 24.12 -12.79
N ILE A 529 5.77 23.54 -11.87
CA ILE A 529 5.88 22.08 -11.72
C ILE A 529 4.53 21.48 -11.33
N LEU A 530 3.82 22.13 -10.40
CA LEU A 530 2.50 21.67 -9.96
C LEU A 530 1.47 21.68 -11.11
N ALA A 531 1.49 22.72 -11.95
CA ALA A 531 0.63 22.80 -13.14
C ALA A 531 0.97 21.70 -14.16
N CYS A 532 2.27 21.49 -14.45
CA CYS A 532 2.72 20.40 -15.31
C CYS A 532 2.28 19.03 -14.77
N TYR A 533 2.41 18.81 -13.47
CA TYR A 533 1.92 17.59 -12.82
C TYR A 533 0.40 17.44 -12.93
N GLY A 534 -0.38 18.52 -12.79
CA GLY A 534 -1.82 18.49 -12.97
C GLY A 534 -2.25 18.09 -14.39
N VAL A 535 -1.61 18.68 -15.41
CA VAL A 535 -1.86 18.34 -16.82
C VAL A 535 -1.47 16.89 -17.10
N TRP A 536 -0.27 16.47 -16.68
CA TRP A 536 0.19 15.10 -16.85
C TRP A 536 -0.66 14.08 -16.10
N GLY A 537 -1.09 14.42 -14.89
CA GLY A 537 -2.00 13.61 -14.09
C GLY A 537 -3.34 13.40 -14.80
N ALA A 538 -3.89 14.45 -15.41
CA ALA A 538 -5.12 14.35 -16.20
C ALA A 538 -4.94 13.44 -17.44
N ILE A 539 -3.81 13.56 -18.14
CA ILE A 539 -3.49 12.69 -19.28
C ILE A 539 -3.37 11.23 -18.83
N THR A 540 -2.66 10.97 -17.75
CA THR A 540 -2.41 9.58 -17.30
C THR A 540 -3.67 8.87 -16.81
N LEU A 541 -4.59 9.59 -16.15
CA LEU A 541 -5.92 9.05 -15.79
C LEU A 541 -6.77 8.63 -17.00
N TRP A 542 -6.48 9.16 -18.19
CA TRP A 542 -7.16 8.77 -19.42
C TRP A 542 -6.70 7.40 -19.93
N PHE A 543 -5.38 7.17 -19.91
CA PHE A 543 -4.74 6.04 -20.58
C PHE A 543 -4.56 4.81 -19.70
N PHE A 544 -4.36 4.99 -18.39
CA PHE A 544 -3.92 3.89 -17.53
C PHE A 544 -5.00 3.44 -16.55
N ASP A 545 -5.00 2.14 -16.26
CA ASP A 545 -5.78 1.58 -15.16
C ASP A 545 -5.16 2.00 -13.82
N PRO A 546 -5.96 2.42 -12.81
CA PRO A 546 -5.39 3.03 -11.63
C PRO A 546 -4.73 2.05 -10.66
N LEU A 547 -5.13 0.76 -10.67
CA LEU A 547 -4.46 -0.25 -9.85
C LEU A 547 -3.11 -0.61 -10.47
N GLN A 548 -3.06 -0.75 -11.79
CA GLN A 548 -1.82 -1.09 -12.50
C GLN A 548 -0.74 -0.04 -12.27
N ILE A 549 -1.07 1.25 -12.41
CA ILE A 549 -0.13 2.34 -12.11
C ILE A 549 0.30 2.28 -10.65
N ALA A 550 -0.62 2.09 -9.70
CA ALA A 550 -0.28 2.05 -8.28
C ALA A 550 0.72 0.92 -7.97
N THR A 551 0.50 -0.28 -8.52
CA THR A 551 1.40 -1.42 -8.31
C THR A 551 2.77 -1.18 -8.96
N ILE A 552 2.82 -0.68 -10.20
CA ILE A 552 4.08 -0.38 -10.89
C ILE A 552 4.84 0.73 -10.15
N SER A 553 4.16 1.80 -9.76
CA SER A 553 4.72 2.88 -8.94
C SER A 553 5.33 2.33 -7.67
N ALA A 554 4.56 1.56 -6.90
CA ALA A 554 4.98 1.03 -5.61
C ALA A 554 6.15 0.04 -5.70
N VAL A 555 6.20 -0.81 -6.73
CA VAL A 555 7.36 -1.68 -6.97
C VAL A 555 8.60 -0.84 -7.24
N LEU A 556 8.52 0.16 -8.12
CA LEU A 556 9.64 1.03 -8.47
C LEU A 556 10.06 1.97 -7.32
N MET A 557 9.13 2.29 -6.41
CA MET A 557 9.46 3.01 -5.17
C MET A 557 10.48 2.23 -4.32
N ASN A 558 10.48 0.89 -4.32
CA ASN A 558 11.53 0.14 -3.64
C ASN A 558 12.91 0.39 -4.25
N VAL A 559 13.01 0.51 -5.57
CA VAL A 559 14.27 0.84 -6.26
C VAL A 559 14.75 2.22 -5.84
N ALA A 560 13.86 3.20 -5.88
CA ALA A 560 14.18 4.57 -5.49
C ALA A 560 14.61 4.68 -4.01
N LEU A 561 13.91 3.99 -3.11
CA LEU A 561 14.27 3.94 -1.69
C LEU A 561 15.62 3.27 -1.47
N GLY A 562 15.86 2.13 -2.13
CA GLY A 562 17.11 1.39 -1.96
C GLY A 562 18.31 2.18 -2.46
N MET A 563 18.21 2.79 -3.63
CA MET A 563 19.25 3.64 -4.21
C MET A 563 19.52 4.87 -3.34
N THR A 564 18.47 5.58 -2.92
CA THR A 564 18.66 6.76 -2.07
C THR A 564 19.14 6.43 -0.66
N SER A 565 18.87 5.23 -0.14
CA SER A 565 19.45 4.79 1.14
C SER A 565 20.97 4.69 1.06
N LEU A 566 21.50 4.10 -0.01
CA LEU A 566 22.94 4.05 -0.27
C LEU A 566 23.53 5.45 -0.46
N LEU A 567 22.86 6.31 -1.23
CA LEU A 567 23.31 7.70 -1.42
C LEU A 567 23.31 8.49 -0.12
N THR A 568 22.29 8.31 0.74
CA THR A 568 22.22 8.96 2.05
C THR A 568 23.39 8.55 2.94
N LEU A 569 23.77 7.26 2.91
CA LEU A 569 24.97 6.78 3.62
C LEU A 569 26.23 7.50 3.11
N VAL A 570 26.40 7.63 1.79
CA VAL A 570 27.55 8.30 1.18
C VAL A 570 27.56 9.80 1.52
N VAL A 571 26.42 10.47 1.39
CA VAL A 571 26.25 11.90 1.74
C VAL A 571 26.62 12.12 3.19
N ASN A 572 26.04 11.37 4.13
CA ASN A 572 26.28 11.56 5.55
C ASN A 572 27.72 11.24 5.95
N ARG A 573 28.41 10.33 5.25
CA ARG A 573 29.83 10.05 5.52
C ARG A 573 30.79 11.07 4.91
N ARG A 574 30.46 11.67 3.77
CA ARG A 574 31.34 12.59 3.05
C ARG A 574 31.11 14.05 3.45
N LEU A 575 29.86 14.47 3.63
CA LEU A 575 29.49 15.87 3.82
C LEU A 575 29.32 16.28 5.29
N LEU A 576 29.07 15.34 6.20
CA LEU A 576 28.99 15.65 7.63
C LEU A 576 30.38 15.63 8.30
N PRO A 577 30.63 16.56 9.25
CA PRO A 577 31.78 16.49 10.15
C PRO A 577 31.85 15.14 10.88
N PRO A 578 33.05 14.58 11.12
CA PRO A 578 33.23 13.26 11.74
C PRO A 578 32.39 13.00 12.99
N GLU A 579 32.22 14.03 13.84
CA GLU A 579 31.50 13.99 15.11
C GLU A 579 29.98 13.85 14.95
N LEU A 580 29.45 14.23 13.78
CA LEU A 580 28.00 14.22 13.48
C LEU A 580 27.58 13.02 12.62
N ARG A 581 28.55 12.25 12.11
CA ARG A 581 28.34 11.11 11.21
C ARG A 581 27.49 10.01 11.87
N PRO A 582 26.78 9.20 11.05
CA PRO A 582 26.07 8.03 11.56
C PRO A 582 27.02 7.03 12.22
N GLY A 583 26.61 6.48 13.37
CA GLY A 583 27.28 5.34 14.00
C GLY A 583 27.07 4.04 13.20
N SER A 584 27.76 2.97 13.58
CA SER A 584 27.72 1.67 12.89
C SER A 584 26.31 1.09 12.71
N ILE A 585 25.47 1.18 13.74
CA ILE A 585 24.07 0.70 13.70
C ILE A 585 23.26 1.43 12.62
N ALA A 586 23.39 2.76 12.52
CA ALA A 586 22.69 3.55 11.52
C ALA A 586 23.21 3.23 10.10
N GLN A 587 24.52 3.02 9.95
CA GLN A 587 25.11 2.63 8.67
C GLN A 587 24.62 1.24 8.22
N LEU A 588 24.62 0.25 9.13
CA LEU A 588 24.09 -1.08 8.87
C LEU A 588 22.58 -1.03 8.55
N GLY A 589 21.82 -0.18 9.23
CA GLY A 589 20.39 -0.01 8.96
C GLY A 589 20.11 0.61 7.58
N LEU A 590 20.93 1.57 7.12
CA LEU A 590 20.85 2.09 5.74
C LEU A 590 21.18 1.03 4.70
N LEU A 591 22.19 0.20 4.95
CA LEU A 591 22.52 -0.94 4.09
C LEU A 591 21.39 -1.98 4.09
N ALA A 592 20.82 -2.29 5.25
CA ALA A 592 19.67 -3.19 5.35
C ALA A 592 18.45 -2.65 4.60
N CYS A 593 18.18 -1.34 4.70
CA CYS A 593 17.12 -0.68 3.93
C CYS A 593 17.35 -0.83 2.42
N ALA A 594 18.59 -0.66 1.96
CA ALA A 594 18.95 -0.82 0.56
C ALA A 594 18.78 -2.27 0.09
N LEU A 595 19.32 -3.23 0.84
CA LEU A 595 19.25 -4.66 0.53
C LEU A 595 17.82 -5.18 0.53
N PHE A 596 17.00 -4.79 1.52
CA PHE A 596 15.60 -5.18 1.59
C PHE A 596 14.81 -4.64 0.38
N SER A 597 14.91 -3.34 0.11
CA SER A 597 14.13 -2.69 -0.96
C SER A 597 14.56 -3.16 -2.35
N LEU A 598 15.87 -3.24 -2.63
CA LEU A 598 16.36 -3.76 -3.91
C LEU A 598 16.12 -5.27 -4.04
N GLY A 599 16.28 -6.02 -2.94
CA GLY A 599 16.09 -7.46 -2.91
C GLY A 599 14.65 -7.87 -3.22
N ILE A 600 13.65 -7.21 -2.62
CA ILE A 600 12.25 -7.52 -2.90
C ILE A 600 11.87 -7.17 -4.35
N CYS A 601 12.44 -6.10 -4.91
CA CYS A 601 12.27 -5.78 -6.34
C CYS A 601 12.94 -6.83 -7.24
N GLY A 602 14.12 -7.33 -6.87
CA GLY A 602 14.80 -8.42 -7.57
C GLY A 602 13.98 -9.72 -7.58
N VAL A 603 13.28 -10.02 -6.47
CA VAL A 603 12.34 -11.16 -6.40
C VAL A 603 11.20 -11.01 -7.40
N VAL A 604 10.63 -9.81 -7.56
CA VAL A 604 9.58 -9.56 -8.56
C VAL A 604 10.08 -9.83 -9.98
N LEU A 605 11.32 -9.42 -10.29
CA LEU A 605 11.91 -9.64 -11.61
C LEU A 605 12.25 -11.11 -11.87
N GLY A 606 12.67 -11.86 -10.84
CA GLY A 606 13.01 -13.28 -10.95
C GLY A 606 11.82 -14.25 -10.87
N THR A 607 10.61 -13.76 -10.59
CA THR A 607 9.39 -14.58 -10.46
C THR A 607 8.34 -14.29 -11.54
N ARG A 608 8.58 -13.28 -12.38
CA ARG A 608 7.89 -13.07 -13.66
C ARG A 608 8.58 -13.89 -14.74
#